data_AF-A0A7Y3FCB1-F1
#
_entry.id   AF-A0A7Y3FCB1-F1
#
_cell.length_a   1.000
_cell.length_b   1.000
_cell.length_c   1.000
_cell.angle_alpha   90.00
_cell.angle_beta   90.00
_cell.angle_gamma   90.00
#
_symmetry.space_group_name_H-M   'P 1'
#
loop_
_entity.id
_entity.type
_entity.pdbx_description
1 polymer ?
#
loop_
_entity_poly.entity_id
_entity_poly.type
_entity_poly.pdbx_seq_one_letter_code
_entity_poly.pdbx_strand_id
1 'polypeptide(L)'
;QAIAMLPGISRSGATISTSVLLGNDKSRAARFSFLMVVPLIIGKIAKDILSGELTYSSNNFITLSVGFIAAFFAGLFACTWMISLVRKSKLKYFAIYCFLVGLISIIISLYI
;
A
#
# COMPACT_ATOMS: atom_id res chain seq x y z
N GLN A 1 12.69 3.41 -0.52
CA GLN A 1 11.42 3.58 -1.27
C GLN A 1 11.57 3.22 -2.74
N ALA A 2 12.64 3.63 -3.43
CA ALA A 2 12.87 3.30 -4.84
C ALA A 2 12.69 1.80 -5.18
N ILE A 3 13.20 0.90 -4.33
CA ILE A 3 13.03 -0.57 -4.50
C ILE A 3 11.54 -0.98 -4.52
N ALA A 4 10.68 -0.27 -3.80
CA ALA A 4 9.24 -0.54 -3.78
C ALA A 4 8.49 -0.03 -5.02
N MET A 5 9.20 0.46 -6.04
CA MET A 5 8.64 0.66 -7.38
C MET A 5 8.50 -0.67 -8.13
N LEU A 6 9.24 -1.71 -7.72
CA LEU A 6 9.08 -3.05 -8.28
C LEU A 6 7.67 -3.58 -7.95
N PRO A 7 6.94 -4.10 -8.93
CA PRO A 7 5.59 -4.63 -8.72
C PRO A 7 5.61 -5.78 -7.70
N GLY A 8 4.61 -5.81 -6.83
CA GLY A 8 4.50 -6.81 -5.76
C GLY A 8 5.30 -6.49 -4.49
N ILE A 9 6.28 -5.57 -4.53
CA ILE A 9 6.99 -5.14 -3.33
C ILE A 9 6.11 -4.22 -2.49
N SER A 10 5.86 -4.62 -1.23
CA SER A 10 5.14 -3.79 -0.29
C SER A 10 5.92 -2.51 0.02
N ARG A 11 5.37 -1.36 -0.41
CA ARG A 11 5.97 -0.05 -0.12
C ARG A 11 6.11 0.20 1.37
N SER A 12 5.02 0.07 2.13
CA SER A 12 5.04 0.29 3.59
C SER A 12 5.96 -0.70 4.29
N GLY A 13 5.97 -1.97 3.87
CA GLY A 13 6.90 -2.97 4.37
C GLY A 13 8.35 -2.54 4.20
N ALA A 14 8.75 -2.17 2.97
CA ALA A 14 10.11 -1.77 2.64
C ALA A 14 10.56 -0.49 3.37
N THR A 15 9.72 0.53 3.46
CA THR A 15 10.08 1.80 4.12
C THR A 15 10.08 1.69 5.64
N ILE A 16 9.12 0.98 6.24
CA ILE A 16 9.06 0.80 7.69
C ILE A 16 10.20 -0.10 8.17
N SER A 17 10.42 -1.25 7.53
CA SER A 17 11.48 -2.18 7.95
C SER A 17 12.85 -1.52 7.88
N THR A 18 13.15 -0.83 6.77
CA THR A 18 14.42 -0.11 6.60
C THR A 18 14.57 0.99 7.65
N SER A 19 13.53 1.80 7.89
CA SER A 19 13.57 2.87 8.89
C SER A 19 13.84 2.33 10.30
N VAL A 20 13.22 1.21 10.67
CA VAL A 20 13.44 0.53 11.95
C VAL A 20 14.83 -0.11 12.03
N LEU A 21 15.33 -0.72 10.95
CA LEU A 21 16.69 -1.27 10.87
C LEU A 21 17.76 -0.19 11.03
N LEU A 22 17.49 1.04 10.57
CA LEU A 22 18.33 2.22 10.78
C LEU A 22 18.21 2.80 12.21
N GLY A 23 17.48 2.16 13.11
CA GLY A 23 17.38 2.56 14.52
C GLY A 23 16.30 3.60 14.84
N ASN A 24 15.43 3.95 13.88
CA ASN A 24 14.36 4.92 14.14
C ASN A 24 13.23 4.31 14.98
N ASP A 25 12.51 5.17 15.72
CA ASP A 25 11.32 4.78 16.47
C ASP A 25 10.26 4.13 15.56
N LYS A 26 9.73 2.99 16.00
CA LYS A 26 8.79 2.16 15.25
C LYS A 26 7.49 2.90 14.93
N SER A 27 6.98 3.71 15.86
CA SER A 27 5.74 4.46 15.67
C SER A 27 5.94 5.60 14.67
N ARG A 28 7.06 6.32 14.77
CA ARG A 28 7.45 7.36 13.82
C ARG A 28 7.70 6.78 12.42
N ALA A 29 8.41 5.67 12.32
CA ALA A 29 8.67 4.96 11.07
C ALA A 29 7.37 4.59 10.34
N ALA A 30 6.40 4.01 11.04
CA ALA A 30 5.09 3.69 10.49
C ALA A 30 4.33 4.93 10.01
N ARG A 31 4.23 5.97 10.84
CA ARG A 31 3.54 7.22 10.48
C ARG A 31 4.17 7.90 9.27
N PHE A 32 5.49 8.03 9.27
CA PHE A 32 6.23 8.61 8.16
C PHE A 32 5.99 7.84 6.85
N SER A 33 6.06 6.52 6.91
CA SER A 33 5.80 5.65 5.76
C SER A 33 4.38 5.80 5.21
N PHE A 34 3.37 6.04 6.06
CA PHE A 34 2.01 6.27 5.59
C PHE A 34 1.86 7.65 4.98
N LEU A 35 2.37 8.71 5.61
CA LEU A 35 2.30 10.07 5.06
C LEU A 35 3.01 10.20 3.71
N MET A 36 4.08 9.45 3.50
CA MET A 36 4.83 9.40 2.25
C MET A 36 3.99 8.93 1.05
N VAL A 37 2.84 8.26 1.25
CA VAL A 37 1.93 7.91 0.14
C VAL A 37 1.24 9.13 -0.47
N VAL A 38 0.95 10.13 0.35
CA VAL A 38 0.11 11.27 -0.03
C VAL A 38 0.71 12.03 -1.22
N PRO A 39 1.99 12.47 -1.20
CA PRO A 39 2.58 13.14 -2.35
C PRO A 39 2.69 12.23 -3.59
N LEU A 40 2.87 10.91 -3.41
CA LEU A 40 2.92 9.97 -4.53
C LEU A 40 1.57 9.85 -5.25
N ILE A 41 0.46 9.75 -4.48
CA ILE A 41 -0.89 9.68 -5.06
C ILE A 41 -1.25 11.00 -5.73
N ILE A 42 -1.00 12.13 -5.06
CA ILE A 42 -1.27 13.45 -5.64
C ILE A 42 -0.46 13.65 -6.93
N GLY A 43 0.83 13.27 -6.93
CA GLY A 43 1.68 13.34 -8.11
C GLY A 43 1.16 12.47 -9.27
N LYS A 44 0.67 11.25 -8.97
CA LYS A 44 0.05 10.40 -9.99
C LYS A 44 -1.23 11.01 -10.56
N ILE A 45 -2.11 11.54 -9.70
CA ILE A 45 -3.35 12.20 -10.13
C ILE A 45 -3.03 13.42 -11.00
N ALA A 46 -2.08 14.26 -10.59
CA ALA A 46 -1.66 15.41 -11.38
C ALA A 46 -1.12 15.00 -12.76
N LYS A 47 -0.30 13.94 -12.83
CA LYS A 47 0.18 13.39 -14.10
C LYS A 47 -0.97 12.91 -14.99
N ASP A 48 -1.97 12.24 -14.42
CA ASP A 48 -3.10 11.69 -15.16
C ASP A 48 -4.00 12.79 -15.73
N ILE A 49 -4.16 13.88 -14.97
CA ILE A 49 -4.86 15.09 -15.43
C ILE A 49 -4.09 15.74 -16.61
N LEU A 50 -2.78 15.93 -16.45
CA LEU A 50 -1.95 16.63 -17.44
C LEU A 50 -1.76 15.84 -18.74
N SER A 51 -1.77 14.51 -18.67
CA SER A 51 -1.64 13.63 -19.84
C SER A 51 -2.94 13.50 -20.64
N GLY A 52 -4.08 13.98 -20.12
CA GLY A 52 -5.38 13.85 -20.78
C GLY A 52 -5.91 12.41 -20.82
N GLU A 53 -5.29 11.48 -20.09
CA GLU A 53 -5.68 10.06 -20.04
C GLU A 53 -6.95 9.82 -19.19
N LEU A 54 -7.49 10.86 -18.56
CA LEU A 54 -8.71 10.76 -17.75
C LEU A 54 -9.95 10.54 -18.60
N THR A 55 -10.29 9.26 -18.78
CA THR A 55 -11.54 8.87 -19.44
C THR A 55 -12.68 8.85 -18.41
N TYR A 56 -13.52 9.89 -18.41
CA TYR A 56 -14.72 9.95 -17.59
C TYR A 56 -15.86 9.18 -18.26
N SER A 57 -16.08 7.93 -17.85
CA SER A 57 -17.27 7.18 -18.25
C SER A 57 -18.29 7.19 -17.11
N SER A 58 -19.40 7.90 -17.32
CA SER A 58 -20.48 8.08 -16.33
C SER A 58 -21.09 6.74 -15.87
N ASN A 59 -20.99 5.70 -16.69
CA ASN A 59 -21.46 4.35 -16.38
C ASN A 59 -20.77 3.70 -15.17
N ASN A 60 -19.60 4.20 -14.76
CA ASN A 60 -18.82 3.60 -13.67
C ASN A 60 -18.94 4.34 -12.33
N PHE A 61 -19.74 5.41 -12.25
CA PHE A 61 -19.78 6.28 -11.06
C PHE A 61 -20.19 5.52 -9.78
N ILE A 62 -21.21 4.68 -9.86
CA ILE A 62 -21.68 3.88 -8.71
C ILE A 62 -20.60 2.89 -8.28
N THR A 63 -20.01 2.14 -9.22
CA THR A 63 -18.95 1.16 -8.95
C THR A 63 -17.72 1.80 -8.31
N LEU A 64 -17.27 2.95 -8.84
CA LEU A 64 -16.14 3.69 -8.29
C LEU A 64 -16.44 4.23 -6.89
N SER A 65 -17.66 4.72 -6.64
CA SER A 65 -18.06 5.23 -5.33
C SER A 65 -18.10 4.13 -4.28
N VAL A 66 -18.66 2.95 -4.61
CA VAL A 66 -18.66 1.80 -3.70
C VAL A 66 -17.23 1.31 -3.44
N GLY A 67 -16.42 1.20 -4.49
CA GLY A 67 -15.00 0.83 -4.36
C GLY A 67 -14.21 1.82 -3.50
N PHE A 68 -14.46 3.12 -3.65
CA PHE A 68 -13.85 4.17 -2.82
C PHE A 68 -14.22 4.01 -1.34
N ILE A 69 -15.50 3.82 -1.03
CA ILE A 69 -15.97 3.64 0.35
C ILE A 69 -15.37 2.36 0.95
N ALA A 70 -15.39 1.25 0.21
CA ALA A 70 -14.80 -0.01 0.65
C ALA A 70 -13.28 0.13 0.90
N ALA A 71 -12.56 0.77 -0.02
CA ALA A 71 -11.12 1.02 0.12
C ALA A 71 -10.80 1.96 1.28
N PHE A 72 -11.66 2.94 1.56
CA PHE A 72 -11.50 3.85 2.70
C PHE A 72 -11.54 3.09 4.03
N PHE A 73 -12.58 2.29 4.26
CA PHE A 73 -12.70 1.50 5.49
C PHE A 73 -11.63 0.40 5.60
N ALA A 74 -11.36 -0.31 4.50
CA ALA A 74 -10.28 -1.30 4.46
C ALA A 74 -8.91 -0.65 4.73
N GLY A 75 -8.67 0.56 4.20
CA GLY A 75 -7.47 1.35 4.43
C GLY A 75 -7.31 1.75 5.90
N LEU A 76 -8.37 2.24 6.55
CA LEU A 76 -8.36 2.56 7.98
C LEU A 76 -8.02 1.33 8.83
N PHE A 77 -8.65 0.19 8.53
CA PHE A 77 -8.37 -1.07 9.22
C PHE A 77 -6.92 -1.52 9.00
N ALA A 78 -6.45 -1.53 7.75
CA ALA A 78 -5.09 -1.94 7.42
C ALA A 78 -4.02 -1.03 8.07
N CYS A 79 -4.25 0.29 8.09
CA CYS A 79 -3.34 1.24 8.72
C CYS A 79 -3.23 1.00 10.23
N THR A 80 -4.37 0.87 10.93
CA THR A 80 -4.38 0.62 12.37
C THR A 80 -3.76 -0.73 12.72
N TRP A 81 -4.04 -1.77 11.94
CA TRP A 81 -3.44 -3.09 12.10
C TRP A 81 -1.92 -3.07 11.90
N MET A 82 -1.43 -2.44 10.83
CA MET A 82 0.00 -2.32 10.55
C MET A 82 0.73 -1.56 11.68
N ILE A 83 0.19 -0.44 12.16
CA ILE A 83 0.77 0.28 13.30
C ILE A 83 0.86 -0.62 14.54
N SER A 84 -0.18 -1.40 14.81
CA SER A 84 -0.20 -2.36 15.93
C SER A 84 0.88 -3.44 15.78
N LEU A 85 1.05 -4.01 14.59
CA LEU A 85 2.11 -4.99 14.31
C LEU A 85 3.51 -4.40 14.52
N VAL A 86 3.76 -3.21 13.97
CA VAL A 86 5.05 -2.54 14.05
C VAL A 86 5.40 -2.21 15.50
N ARG A 87 4.44 -1.66 16.26
CA ARG A 87 4.62 -1.37 17.70
C ARG A 87 4.92 -2.62 18.52
N LYS A 88 4.33 -3.76 18.17
CA LYS A 88 4.55 -5.04 18.83
C LYS A 88 5.79 -5.79 18.33
N SER A 89 6.61 -5.21 17.45
CA SER A 89 7.77 -5.86 16.81
C SER A 89 7.41 -7.13 16.04
N LYS A 90 6.18 -7.18 15.52
CA LYS A 90 5.53 -8.35 14.93
C LYS A 90 5.56 -8.35 13.39
N LEU A 91 6.53 -7.64 12.80
CA LEU A 91 6.71 -7.54 11.35
C LEU A 91 6.90 -8.90 10.66
N LYS A 92 7.41 -9.92 11.37
CA LYS A 92 7.47 -11.31 10.87
C LYS A 92 6.11 -11.82 10.40
N TYR A 93 5.02 -11.53 11.10
CA TYR A 93 3.68 -11.99 10.68
C TYR A 93 3.24 -11.31 9.39
N PHE A 94 3.59 -10.03 9.20
CA PHE A 94 3.33 -9.33 7.95
C PHE A 94 4.16 -9.93 6.79
N ALA A 95 5.42 -10.30 7.04
CA ALA A 95 6.26 -10.96 6.03
C ALA A 95 5.67 -12.33 5.60
N ILE A 96 5.18 -13.12 6.56
CA ILE A 96 4.50 -14.41 6.26
C ILE A 96 3.25 -14.16 5.42
N TYR A 97 2.44 -13.16 5.77
CA TYR A 97 1.27 -12.76 4.98
C TYR A 97 1.66 -12.40 3.53
N CYS A 98 2.67 -11.55 3.32
CA CYS A 98 3.13 -11.18 1.98
C CYS A 98 3.65 -12.39 1.20
N PHE A 99 4.38 -13.29 1.85
CA PHE A 99 4.89 -14.51 1.22
C PHE A 99 3.76 -15.41 0.75
N LEU A 100 2.74 -15.65 1.58
CA LEU A 100 1.58 -16.46 1.22
C LEU A 100 0.78 -15.83 0.07
N VAL A 101 0.51 -14.53 0.13
CA VAL A 101 -0.20 -13.82 -0.95
C VAL A 101 0.58 -13.89 -2.25
N GLY A 102 1.90 -13.65 -2.21
CA GLY A 102 2.75 -13.75 -3.39
C GLY A 102 2.78 -15.16 -3.99
N LEU A 103 2.88 -16.19 -3.13
CA LEU A 103 2.85 -17.58 -3.56
C LEU A 103 1.51 -17.95 -4.21
N ILE A 104 0.38 -17.52 -3.61
CA ILE A 104 -0.95 -17.70 -4.19
C ILE A 104 -1.05 -16.99 -5.54
N SER A 105 -0.55 -15.77 -5.67
CA SER A 105 -0.53 -15.04 -6.94
C SER A 105 0.26 -15.76 -8.02
N ILE A 106 1.43 -16.33 -7.68
CA ILE A 106 2.23 -17.14 -8.62
C ILE A 106 1.45 -18.38 -9.05
N ILE A 107 0.86 -19.12 -8.11
CA ILE A 107 0.08 -20.32 -8.41
C ILE A 107 -1.07 -19.97 -9.35
N ILE A 108 -1.89 -18.97 -9.00
CA ILE A 108 -3.04 -18.58 -9.83
C ILE A 108 -2.58 -18.15 -11.23
N SER A 109 -1.48 -17.41 -11.34
CA SER A 109 -0.92 -16.99 -12.62
C SER A 109 -0.40 -18.14 -13.49
N LEU A 110 -0.21 -19.35 -12.95
CA LEU A 110 0.17 -20.53 -13.75
C LEU A 110 -1.06 -21.28 -14.30
N TYR A 111 -2.26 -21.01 -13.76
CA TYR A 111 -3.52 -21.65 -14.16
C TYR A 111 -4.41 -20.77 -15.05
N ILE A 112 -4.13 -19.46 -15.11
CA ILE A 112 -4.78 -18.49 -16.00
C ILE A 112 -3.86 -18.23 -17.19
#